data_AF-A0A929ZDW1-F1
#
_entry.id   AF-A0A929ZDW1-F1
#
_cell.length_a   1.000
_cell.length_b   1.000
_cell.length_c   1.000
_cell.angle_alpha   90.00
_cell.angle_beta   90.00
_cell.angle_gamma   90.00
#
_symmetry.space_group_name_H-M   'P 1'
#
loop_
_entity.id
_entity.type
_entity.pdbx_description
1 polymer ?
#
loop_
_entity_poly.entity_id
_entity_poly.type
_entity_poly.pdbx_seq_one_letter_code
_entity_poly.pdbx_strand_id
1 'polypeptide(L)' 'MIPNIGKSLSGKIEFIYHDVVVKKGVILTPEEQVEFNLLREALHSKDEK' A
#
# COMPACT_ATOMS: atom_id res chain seq x y z
N MET A 1 2.54 7.48 12.26
CA MET A 1 3.76 6.75 11.87
C MET A 1 3.40 5.91 10.65
N ILE A 2 3.85 6.32 9.47
CA ILE A 2 3.55 5.62 8.23
C ILE A 2 4.33 4.28 8.29
N PRO A 3 3.69 3.12 8.04
CA PRO A 3 4.40 1.85 7.92
C PRO A 3 5.56 2.01 6.95
N ASN A 4 6.67 1.30 7.16
CA ASN A 4 7.88 1.42 6.35
C ASN A 4 7.59 0.96 4.91
N ILE A 5 6.98 1.83 4.11
CA ILE A 5 6.67 1.59 2.70
C ILE A 5 8.01 1.46 2.01
N GLY A 6 8.26 0.28 1.43
CA GLY A 6 9.42 0.06 0.58
C GLY A 6 9.50 1.23 -0.41
N LYS A 7 10.69 1.84 -0.55
CA LYS A 7 10.89 2.99 -1.44
C LYS A 7 10.33 2.75 -2.85
N SER A 8 10.25 1.49 -3.27
CA SER A 8 9.63 0.99 -4.50
C SER A 8 8.15 1.37 -4.67
N LEU A 9 7.36 1.32 -3.60
CA LEU A 9 5.94 1.68 -3.61
C LEU A 9 5.68 3.18 -3.37
N SER A 10 6.64 3.86 -2.71
CA SER A 10 6.54 5.28 -2.36
C SER A 10 6.59 6.15 -3.63
N GLY A 11 5.40 6.44 -4.17
CA GLY A 11 5.23 7.17 -5.43
C GLY A 11 4.28 6.48 -6.42
N LYS A 12 4.10 5.17 -6.28
CA LYS A 12 3.19 4.32 -7.07
C LYS A 12 1.80 4.18 -6.46
N ILE A 13 1.67 4.44 -5.16
CA ILE A 13 0.44 4.29 -4.40
C ILE A 13 -0.04 5.63 -3.80
N GLU A 14 -1.31 5.69 -3.46
CA GLU A 14 -1.95 6.78 -2.75
C GLU A 14 -2.63 6.24 -1.50
N PHE A 15 -2.52 6.98 -0.40
CA PHE A 15 -3.22 6.69 0.85
C PHE A 15 -4.59 7.33 0.79
N ILE A 16 -5.62 6.51 0.97
CA ILE A 16 -6.99 6.96 1.18
C ILE A 16 -7.37 6.68 2.63
N TYR A 17 -8.52 7.19 3.07
CA TYR A 17 -8.97 6.98 4.44
C TYR A 17 -9.06 5.48 4.75
N HIS A 18 -8.17 5.01 5.64
CA HIS A 18 -8.04 3.61 6.07
C HIS A 18 -7.70 2.57 4.99
N ASP A 19 -7.24 3.00 3.80
CA ASP A 19 -6.84 2.07 2.74
C ASP A 19 -5.71 2.65 1.88
N VAL A 20 -5.13 1.83 1.02
CA VAL A 20 -4.14 2.23 0.01
C VAL A 20 -4.59 1.78 -1.36
N VAL A 21 -4.37 2.64 -2.35
CA VAL A 21 -4.70 2.37 -3.75
C VAL A 21 -3.50 2.59 -4.64
N VAL A 22 -3.43 1.86 -5.75
CA VAL A 22 -2.41 2.08 -6.77
C VAL A 22 -2.83 3.28 -7.63
N LYS A 23 -1.89 4.18 -7.94
CA LYS A 23 -2.15 5.32 -8.82
C LYS A 23 -2.64 4.86 -10.19
N LYS A 24 -3.55 5.64 -10.76
CA LYS A 24 -4.08 5.38 -12.10
C LYS A 24 -2.94 5.34 -13.13
N GLY A 25 -2.87 4.24 -13.90
CA GLY A 25 -1.86 4.05 -14.95
C GLY A 25 -0.53 3.47 -14.44
N VAL A 26 -0.41 3.19 -13.13
CA VAL A 26 0.73 2.46 -12.58
C VAL A 26 0.43 0.97 -12.57
N ILE A 27 1.34 0.19 -13.13
CA ILE A 27 1.31 -1.28 -13.07
C ILE A 27 2.40 -1.70 -12.08
N LEU A 28 2.00 -2.43 -11.04
CA LEU A 28 2.94 -3.01 -10.08
C LEU A 28 3.57 -4.27 -10.69
N THR A 29 4.86 -4.49 -10.41
CA THR A 29 5.46 -5.80 -10.67
C THR A 29 4.91 -6.84 -9.68
N PRO A 30 5.09 -8.15 -9.94
CA PRO A 30 4.64 -9.18 -8.99
C PRO A 30 5.19 -8.99 -7.57
N GLU A 31 6.45 -8.55 -7.44
CA GLU A 31 7.08 -8.27 -6.15
C GLU A 31 6.42 -7.08 -5.44
N GLU A 32 6.17 -5.99 -6.18
CA GLU A 32 5.50 -4.79 -5.65
C GLU A 32 4.04 -5.06 -5.28
N GLN A 33 3.37 -5.96 -6.01
CA GLN A 33 2.00 -6.38 -5.73
C GLN A 33 1.92 -7.09 -4.38
N VAL A 34 2.93 -7.91 -4.03
CA VAL A 34 3.03 -8.58 -2.72
C VAL A 34 3.23 -7.54 -1.62
N GLU A 35 4.19 -6.61 -1.79
CA GLU A 35 4.41 -5.53 -0.82
C GLU A 35 3.16 -4.66 -0.62
N PHE A 36 2.44 -4.36 -1.70
CA PHE A 36 1.21 -3.58 -1.66
C PHE A 36 0.10 -4.29 -0.86
N ASN A 37 -0.08 -5.60 -1.10
CA ASN A 37 -1.09 -6.38 -0.39
C ASN A 37 -0.78 -6.45 1.12
N LEU A 38 0.49 -6.64 1.50
CA LEU A 38 0.91 -6.63 2.90
C LEU A 38 0.66 -5.28 3.56
N LEU A 39 0.96 -4.17 2.85
CA LEU A 39 0.70 -2.83 3.35
C LEU A 39 -0.80 -2.59 3.55
N ARG A 40 -1.62 -3.04 2.60
CA ARG A 40 -3.08 -2.92 2.65
C ARG A 40 -3.68 -3.69 3.82
N GLU A 41 -3.26 -4.94 4.00
CA GLU A 41 -3.69 -5.79 5.13
C GLU A 41 -3.29 -5.18 6.48
N ALA A 42 -2.06 -4.67 6.60
CA ALA A 42 -1.59 -4.02 7.83
C ALA A 42 -2.33 -2.72 8.18
N LEU A 43 -2.89 -2.02 7.17
CA LEU A 43 -3.75 -0.86 7.38
C LEU A 43 -5.17 -1.27 7.81
N HIS A 44 -5.75 -2.26 7.13
CA HIS A 44 -7.09 -2.78 7.47
C HIS A 44 -7.13 -3.43 8.86
N SER A 45 -6.08 -4.14 9.26
CA SER A 45 -5.98 -4.76 10.58
C SER A 45 -5.93 -3.76 11.74
N LYS A 46 -5.68 -2.47 11.47
CA LYS A 46 -5.70 -1.40 12.49
C LYS A 46 -7.07 -0.80 12.75
N ASP A 47 -8.07 -1.05 11.89
CA ASP A 47 -9.44 -0.55 12.08
C ASP A 47 -10.32 -1.47 12.95
N GLU A 48 -9.92 -2.71 13.20
CA GLU A 48 -10.62 -3.65 14.09
C GLU A 48 -10.25 -3.48 15.59
N LYS A 49 -10.24 -2.25 16.10
CA LYS A 49 -10.07 -2.02 17.56
C LYS A 49 -11.01 -0.99 18.17
#